data_AF-A0A9X3D809-F1
#
_entry.id   AF-A0A9X3D809-F1
#
_cell.length_a   1.000
_cell.length_b   1.000
_cell.length_c   1.000
_cell.angle_alpha   90.00
_cell.angle_beta   90.00
_cell.angle_gamma   90.00
#
_symmetry.space_group_name_H-M   'P 1'
#
loop_
_entity.id
_entity.type
_entity.pdbx_description
1 polymer ?
#
loop_
_entity_poly.entity_id
_entity_poly.type
_entity_poly.pdbx_seq_one_letter_code
_entity_poly.pdbx_strand_id
1 'polypeptide(L)'
;FEFIGDNYYDWPFMVTAHKEADYRTERANGMATVNFMIPADQFYGVMKLTVQINGHGNPQRSLIVRADLVQTLRVRAILIDYDGPSTAVVPAGAPQPANLTLPAPTMADVESTASMALAAMPVRATGSFVRAATLSWNLPLDGPADTEKNWNLLLTALDEIRLLDGNRSDVIYYGFLPQLTPAGGTADHKGVLGKGVPGLGSGRVLEERTFIHEAGHACDLAHAPCGDPKDPDKAYPTYGMSSASIGEFGLDIRYGQVKDPQTTRDYMSYCGPSWISLYHHAKLIEHSRLTPPPDTGVPTRHRTDPPGLGREVGLVAGTSVGATRVSSAADPGRRCAR
;
A
#
# COMPACT_ATOMS: atom_id res chain seq x y z
N PHE A 1 -12.54 22.77 -19.74
CA PHE A 1 -12.99 21.47 -20.26
C PHE A 1 -14.48 21.51 -20.46
N GLU A 2 -14.95 21.12 -21.63
CA GLU A 2 -16.34 20.74 -21.84
C GLU A 2 -16.39 19.21 -21.75
N PHE A 3 -16.85 18.70 -20.62
CA PHE A 3 -17.30 17.32 -20.55
C PHE A 3 -18.79 17.35 -20.91
N ILE A 4 -19.11 16.98 -22.15
CA ILE A 4 -20.45 16.45 -22.47
C ILE A 4 -20.36 14.95 -22.21
N GLY A 5 -20.43 14.60 -20.93
CA GLY A 5 -20.62 13.23 -20.48
C GLY A 5 -22.05 13.11 -20.01
N ASP A 6 -22.91 12.60 -20.88
CA ASP A 6 -24.27 12.21 -20.53
C ASP A 6 -24.18 11.04 -19.54
N ASN A 7 -24.13 11.35 -18.24
CA ASN A 7 -24.66 10.53 -17.16
C ASN A 7 -24.87 11.39 -15.91
N TYR A 8 -26.06 11.95 -15.91
CA TYR A 8 -26.84 12.52 -14.84
C TYR A 8 -26.62 11.86 -13.47
N TYR A 9 -25.93 12.55 -12.57
CA TYR A 9 -26.32 12.62 -11.17
C TYR A 9 -26.26 14.09 -10.76
N ASP A 10 -27.42 14.76 -10.88
CA ASP A 10 -27.65 16.10 -10.36
C ASP A 10 -27.35 16.14 -8.85
N TRP A 11 -26.22 16.75 -8.48
CA TRP A 11 -25.97 17.22 -7.12
C TRP A 11 -25.37 18.62 -7.20
N PRO A 12 -26.16 19.70 -7.02
CA PRO A 12 -25.59 21.03 -6.94
C PRO A 12 -25.05 21.23 -5.52
N PHE A 13 -23.85 20.73 -5.25
CA PHE A 13 -23.12 21.20 -4.07
C PHE A 13 -22.31 22.44 -4.47
N MET A 14 -22.71 23.59 -3.94
CA MET A 14 -21.87 24.79 -3.94
C MET A 14 -20.72 24.54 -2.96
N VAL A 15 -19.49 24.48 -3.47
CA VAL A 15 -18.29 24.47 -2.63
C VAL A 15 -17.82 25.91 -2.43
N THR A 16 -17.75 26.35 -1.19
CA THR A 16 -17.13 27.65 -0.87
C THR A 16 -15.62 27.50 -0.96
N ALA A 17 -15.03 28.01 -2.04
CA ALA A 17 -13.58 28.12 -2.17
C ALA A 17 -13.07 29.27 -1.29
N HIS A 18 -12.26 28.96 -0.29
CA HIS A 18 -11.57 29.97 0.52
C HIS A 18 -10.34 30.47 -0.24
N LYS A 19 -10.20 31.79 -0.37
CA LYS A 19 -9.18 32.41 -1.23
C LYS A 19 -7.73 32.06 -0.81
N GLU A 20 -7.51 31.65 0.44
CA GLU A 20 -6.18 31.45 1.05
C GLU A 20 -6.25 30.45 2.24
N ALA A 21 -6.86 29.27 2.05
CA ALA A 21 -6.76 28.25 3.09
C ALA A 21 -5.32 27.73 3.19
N ASP A 22 -4.86 27.41 4.40
CA ASP A 22 -3.54 26.80 4.55
C ASP A 22 -3.53 25.39 3.94
N TYR A 23 -2.33 24.91 3.60
CA TYR A 23 -2.14 23.61 2.95
C TYR A 23 -2.85 22.46 3.67
N ARG A 24 -2.81 22.47 5.00
CA ARG A 24 -3.43 21.44 5.83
C ARG A 24 -4.95 21.49 5.72
N THR A 25 -5.54 22.68 5.75
CA THR A 25 -6.98 22.89 5.60
C THR A 25 -7.47 22.42 4.24
N GLU A 26 -6.72 22.71 3.17
CA GLU A 26 -7.06 22.27 1.81
C GLU A 26 -6.97 20.74 1.66
N ARG A 27 -5.91 20.12 2.17
CA ARG A 27 -5.64 18.70 1.93
C ARG A 27 -6.31 17.75 2.92
N ALA A 28 -6.60 18.20 4.14
CA ALA A 28 -7.29 17.40 5.15
C ALA A 28 -8.80 17.24 4.89
N ASN A 29 -9.37 18.08 4.02
CA ASN A 29 -10.81 18.10 3.76
C ASN A 29 -11.08 18.00 2.26
N GLY A 30 -11.61 16.85 1.82
CA GLY A 30 -12.00 16.65 0.41
C GLY A 30 -13.06 17.65 -0.07
N MET A 31 -13.82 18.28 0.83
CA MET A 31 -14.79 19.33 0.48
C MET A 31 -14.15 20.71 0.28
N ALA A 32 -12.86 20.88 0.58
CA ALA A 32 -12.13 22.12 0.34
C ALA A 32 -11.53 22.19 -1.09
N THR A 33 -11.64 21.10 -1.87
CA THR A 33 -11.11 20.99 -3.23
C THR A 33 -12.21 20.61 -4.23
N VAL A 34 -12.02 20.99 -5.50
CA VAL A 34 -12.81 20.43 -6.60
C VAL A 34 -12.18 19.10 -7.01
N ASN A 35 -12.94 18.02 -6.91
CA ASN A 35 -12.48 16.67 -7.22
C ASN A 35 -13.21 16.12 -8.45
N PHE A 36 -12.52 15.36 -9.28
CA PHE A 36 -13.07 14.70 -10.45
C PHE A 36 -12.50 13.28 -10.54
N MET A 37 -13.30 12.35 -11.04
CA MET A 37 -12.85 10.99 -11.34
C MET A 37 -12.62 10.87 -12.84
N ILE A 38 -11.42 10.42 -13.23
CA ILE A 38 -11.13 10.04 -14.61
C ILE A 38 -11.40 8.54 -14.72
N PRO A 39 -12.30 8.09 -15.61
CA PRO A 39 -12.52 6.67 -15.85
C PRO A 39 -11.22 5.93 -16.17
N ALA A 40 -11.07 4.71 -15.65
CA ALA A 40 -9.82 3.94 -15.78
C ALA A 40 -9.46 3.64 -17.25
N ASP A 41 -10.47 3.43 -18.09
CA ASP A 41 -10.32 3.24 -19.55
C ASP A 41 -9.92 4.52 -20.30
N GLN A 42 -9.91 5.67 -19.62
CA GLN A 42 -9.47 6.98 -20.15
C GLN A 42 -8.17 7.47 -19.52
N PHE A 43 -7.71 6.88 -18.41
CA PHE A 43 -6.51 7.29 -17.70
C PHE A 43 -5.29 6.47 -18.10
N TYR A 44 -4.77 6.72 -19.31
CA TYR A 44 -3.62 5.98 -19.85
C TYR A 44 -2.69 6.86 -20.70
N GLY A 45 -1.40 6.50 -20.72
CA GLY A 45 -0.39 7.17 -21.53
C GLY A 45 -0.06 8.58 -21.07
N VAL A 46 0.30 9.46 -22.01
CA VAL A 46 0.61 10.87 -21.70
C VAL A 46 -0.65 11.71 -21.92
N MET A 47 -1.18 12.25 -20.84
CA MET A 47 -2.40 13.06 -20.84
C MET A 47 -2.08 14.52 -20.54
N LYS A 48 -2.79 15.45 -21.20
CA LYS A 48 -2.81 16.86 -20.81
C LYS A 48 -4.14 17.15 -20.11
N LEU A 49 -4.07 17.45 -18.82
CA LEU A 49 -5.22 17.84 -18.01
C LEU A 49 -5.31 19.37 -17.93
N THR A 50 -6.28 19.98 -18.60
CA THR A 50 -6.54 21.43 -18.66
C THR A 50 -7.81 21.90 -17.90
N VAL A 51 -7.69 22.20 -16.61
CA VAL A 51 -8.81 22.76 -15.83
C VAL A 51 -9.04 24.23 -16.21
N GLN A 52 -10.29 24.58 -16.48
CA GLN A 52 -10.74 25.96 -16.73
C GLN A 52 -11.93 26.24 -15.84
N ILE A 53 -11.88 27.34 -15.11
CA ILE A 53 -13.01 27.84 -14.33
C ILE A 53 -13.68 28.92 -15.18
N ASN A 54 -14.98 28.81 -15.42
CA ASN A 54 -15.74 29.83 -16.14
C ASN A 54 -16.28 30.87 -15.15
N GLY A 55 -16.20 32.15 -15.51
CA GLY A 55 -16.40 33.27 -14.60
C GLY A 55 -15.10 33.72 -13.92
N HIS A 56 -15.10 34.92 -13.32
CA HIS A 56 -13.93 35.49 -12.63
C HIS A 56 -12.63 35.52 -13.44
N GLY A 57 -12.69 35.97 -14.70
CA GLY A 57 -11.50 36.10 -15.57
C GLY A 57 -11.09 34.82 -16.29
N ASN A 58 -11.91 33.76 -16.20
CA ASN A 58 -11.74 32.49 -16.90
C ASN A 58 -10.35 31.84 -16.72
N PRO A 59 -9.84 31.69 -15.48
CA PRO A 59 -8.50 31.18 -15.28
C PRO A 59 -8.39 29.72 -15.75
N GLN A 60 -7.26 29.43 -16.39
CA GLN A 60 -6.95 28.11 -16.93
C GLN A 60 -5.59 27.62 -16.40
N ARG A 61 -5.52 26.32 -16.10
CA ARG A 61 -4.29 25.61 -15.73
C ARG A 61 -4.21 24.32 -16.50
N SER A 62 -3.01 23.96 -16.93
CA SER A 62 -2.74 22.67 -17.59
C SER A 62 -1.63 21.94 -16.86
N LEU A 63 -1.79 20.63 -16.73
CA LEU A 63 -0.80 19.68 -16.21
C LEU A 63 -0.60 18.57 -17.24
N ILE A 64 0.64 18.09 -17.38
CA ILE A 64 0.91 16.84 -18.09
C ILE A 64 1.00 15.73 -17.07
N VAL A 65 0.24 14.66 -17.26
CA VAL A 65 0.23 13.46 -16.43
C VAL A 65 0.68 12.28 -17.28
N ARG A 66 1.58 11.46 -16.73
CA ARG A 66 1.92 10.15 -17.29
C ARG A 66 1.18 9.08 -16.50
N ALA A 67 0.36 8.30 -17.19
CA ALA A 67 -0.45 7.20 -16.68
C ALA A 67 -0.03 5.90 -17.38
N ASP A 68 1.24 5.56 -17.25
CA ASP A 68 1.92 4.41 -17.84
C ASP A 68 2.23 3.30 -16.82
N LEU A 69 2.08 3.57 -15.52
CA LEU A 69 2.30 2.59 -14.47
C LEU A 69 1.20 1.51 -14.47
N VAL A 70 1.56 0.30 -14.90
CA VAL A 70 0.66 -0.86 -14.99
C VAL A 70 0.98 -1.95 -13.95
N GLN A 71 1.56 -1.57 -12.81
CA GLN A 71 1.92 -2.51 -11.74
C GLN A 71 0.72 -3.27 -11.19
N THR A 72 0.90 -4.54 -10.89
CA THR A 72 -0.13 -5.46 -10.39
C THR A 72 0.37 -6.13 -9.13
N LEU A 73 -0.44 -6.16 -8.08
CA LEU A 73 -0.20 -7.07 -6.96
C LEU A 73 -0.46 -8.50 -7.42
N ARG A 74 0.61 -9.29 -7.57
CA ARG A 74 0.53 -10.69 -8.00
C ARG A 74 0.97 -11.59 -6.87
N VAL A 75 0.06 -12.44 -6.40
CA VAL A 75 0.28 -13.28 -5.22
C VAL A 75 0.19 -14.75 -5.60
N ARG A 76 1.22 -15.50 -5.23
CA ARG A 76 1.24 -16.96 -5.20
C ARG A 76 0.86 -17.40 -3.79
N ALA A 77 -0.41 -17.78 -3.62
CA ALA A 77 -0.98 -18.10 -2.32
C ALA A 77 -0.65 -19.55 -1.93
N ILE A 78 -0.05 -19.73 -0.75
CA ILE A 78 0.14 -21.03 -0.12
C ILE A 78 -0.91 -21.11 1.00
N LEU A 79 -1.92 -21.96 0.81
CA LEU A 79 -3.05 -22.06 1.74
C LEU A 79 -2.70 -23.03 2.86
N ILE A 80 -2.66 -22.56 4.09
CA ILE A 80 -2.21 -23.36 5.22
C ILE A 80 -3.43 -23.88 5.97
N ASP A 81 -3.56 -25.18 6.18
CA ASP A 81 -4.44 -25.70 7.23
C ASP A 81 -3.66 -25.80 8.55
N TYR A 82 -4.35 -25.65 9.67
CA TYR A 82 -3.73 -25.65 10.99
C TYR A 82 -4.28 -26.81 11.81
N ASP A 83 -3.42 -27.73 12.24
CA ASP A 83 -3.77 -28.85 13.13
C ASP A 83 -2.74 -28.92 14.26
N GLY A 84 -2.76 -27.91 15.14
CA GLY A 84 -1.74 -27.73 16.16
C GLY A 84 -2.28 -27.21 17.50
N PRO A 85 -1.44 -27.21 18.55
CA PRO A 85 -1.84 -26.75 19.88
C PRO A 85 -1.79 -25.21 19.98
N SER A 86 -2.65 -24.62 20.81
CA SER A 86 -2.57 -23.18 21.19
C SER A 86 -2.03 -23.02 22.60
N THR A 87 -0.91 -22.36 22.75
CA THR A 87 -0.28 -22.12 24.06
C THR A 87 -0.79 -20.86 24.79
N ALA A 88 -1.70 -20.09 24.17
CA ALA A 88 -2.21 -18.82 24.67
C ALA A 88 -2.79 -18.86 26.10
N VAL A 89 -3.17 -20.05 26.62
CA VAL A 89 -3.59 -20.25 28.01
C VAL A 89 -3.19 -21.65 28.50
N VAL A 90 -1.94 -21.84 28.93
CA VAL A 90 -1.56 -23.04 29.71
C VAL A 90 -0.95 -22.57 31.04
N PRO A 91 -1.68 -22.67 32.17
CA PRO A 91 -1.10 -22.46 33.48
C PRO A 91 0.12 -23.37 33.67
N ALA A 92 1.17 -22.88 34.35
CA ALA A 92 2.35 -23.69 34.65
C ALA A 92 1.92 -25.00 35.35
N GLY A 93 2.12 -26.15 34.68
CA GLY A 93 1.74 -27.48 35.16
C GLY A 93 0.44 -28.08 34.60
N ALA A 94 -0.28 -27.40 33.71
CA ALA A 94 -1.44 -27.97 33.02
C ALA A 94 -1.04 -28.91 31.85
N PRO A 95 -1.88 -29.90 31.49
CA PRO A 95 -1.67 -30.71 30.29
C PRO A 95 -1.55 -29.85 29.04
N GLN A 96 -0.84 -30.34 28.01
CA GLN A 96 -0.78 -29.68 26.70
C GLN A 96 -2.19 -29.26 26.23
N PRO A 97 -2.35 -28.04 25.73
CA PRO A 97 -3.63 -27.52 25.29
C PRO A 97 -4.16 -28.37 24.12
N ALA A 98 -5.48 -28.52 24.04
CA ALA A 98 -6.11 -29.34 23.01
C ALA A 98 -5.71 -28.88 21.60
N ASN A 99 -5.56 -29.83 20.68
CA ASN A 99 -5.27 -29.53 19.28
C ASN A 99 -6.44 -28.77 18.66
N LEU A 100 -6.12 -27.68 17.98
CA LEU A 100 -7.07 -26.92 17.19
C LEU A 100 -6.89 -27.33 15.73
N THR A 101 -7.96 -27.84 15.13
CA THR A 101 -8.00 -28.21 13.71
C THR A 101 -8.81 -27.17 12.94
N LEU A 102 -8.16 -26.41 12.08
CA LEU A 102 -8.73 -25.37 11.22
C LEU A 102 -8.46 -25.70 9.75
N PRO A 103 -9.48 -25.69 8.89
CA PRO A 103 -9.28 -25.92 7.47
C PRO A 103 -8.49 -24.77 6.84
N ALA A 104 -7.79 -25.07 5.73
CA ALA A 104 -7.13 -24.04 4.95
C ALA A 104 -8.11 -22.96 4.46
N PRO A 105 -7.70 -21.69 4.39
CA PRO A 105 -8.54 -20.62 3.88
C PRO A 105 -8.95 -20.83 2.41
N THR A 106 -9.99 -20.12 1.98
CA THR A 106 -10.40 -20.08 0.57
C THR A 106 -9.63 -19.01 -0.21
N MET A 107 -9.68 -19.07 -1.55
CA MET A 107 -9.14 -17.97 -2.37
C MET A 107 -9.93 -16.66 -2.22
N ALA A 108 -11.21 -16.72 -1.85
CA ALA A 108 -11.98 -15.52 -1.53
C ALA A 108 -11.44 -14.82 -0.27
N ASP A 109 -11.04 -15.59 0.73
CA ASP A 109 -10.39 -15.04 1.93
C ASP A 109 -9.05 -14.38 1.57
N VAL A 110 -8.27 -15.00 0.68
CA VAL A 110 -7.01 -14.45 0.15
C VAL A 110 -7.23 -13.09 -0.53
N GLU A 111 -8.20 -13.01 -1.44
CA GLU A 111 -8.52 -11.78 -2.17
C GLU A 111 -9.02 -10.68 -1.23
N SER A 112 -9.89 -11.02 -0.28
CA SER A 112 -10.38 -10.08 0.74
C SER A 112 -9.25 -9.54 1.62
N THR A 113 -8.29 -10.39 1.99
CA THR A 113 -7.15 -10.02 2.84
C THR A 113 -6.26 -8.95 2.18
N ALA A 114 -6.22 -8.91 0.85
CA ALA A 114 -5.38 -7.97 0.10
C ALA A 114 -5.99 -6.57 -0.08
N SER A 115 -7.19 -6.30 0.45
CA SER A 115 -7.93 -5.05 0.20
C SER A 115 -7.13 -3.79 0.54
N MET A 116 -6.49 -3.71 1.71
CA MET A 116 -5.64 -2.57 2.06
C MET A 116 -4.42 -2.44 1.15
N ALA A 117 -3.79 -3.57 0.76
CA ALA A 117 -2.64 -3.53 -0.14
C ALA A 117 -3.01 -3.00 -1.53
N LEU A 118 -4.16 -3.43 -2.08
CA LEU A 118 -4.68 -2.91 -3.36
C LEU A 118 -5.05 -1.42 -3.29
N ALA A 119 -5.40 -0.91 -2.10
CA ALA A 119 -5.74 0.48 -1.89
C ALA A 119 -4.52 1.39 -1.66
N ALA A 120 -3.47 0.89 -1.00
CA ALA A 120 -2.33 1.70 -0.57
C ALA A 120 -1.06 1.48 -1.42
N MET A 121 -0.80 0.29 -1.96
CA MET A 121 0.38 0.06 -2.80
C MET A 121 0.18 0.68 -4.20
N PRO A 122 1.25 1.07 -4.91
CA PRO A 122 1.15 1.64 -6.26
C PRO A 122 0.87 0.56 -7.32
N VAL A 123 -0.28 -0.09 -7.21
CA VAL A 123 -0.73 -1.18 -8.08
C VAL A 123 -2.13 -0.88 -8.63
N ARG A 124 -2.55 -1.61 -9.67
CA ARG A 124 -3.94 -1.59 -10.13
C ARG A 124 -4.88 -2.07 -9.02
N ALA A 125 -6.10 -1.53 -9.03
CA ALA A 125 -7.16 -1.90 -8.08
C ALA A 125 -7.54 -3.40 -8.12
N THR A 126 -7.20 -4.10 -9.22
CA THR A 126 -7.38 -5.55 -9.36
C THR A 126 -6.02 -6.25 -9.34
N GLY A 127 -5.82 -7.12 -8.35
CA GLY A 127 -4.66 -8.00 -8.25
C GLY A 127 -4.85 -9.31 -9.02
N SER A 128 -3.81 -10.16 -9.01
CA SER A 128 -3.85 -11.52 -9.55
C SER A 128 -3.44 -12.49 -8.46
N PHE A 129 -4.37 -13.34 -8.04
CA PHE A 129 -4.18 -14.28 -6.95
C PHE A 129 -4.27 -15.70 -7.50
N VAL A 130 -3.23 -16.49 -7.31
CA VAL A 130 -3.20 -17.88 -7.78
C VAL A 130 -2.67 -18.77 -6.68
N ARG A 131 -3.38 -19.87 -6.40
CA ARG A 131 -2.91 -20.89 -5.46
C ARG A 131 -1.64 -21.55 -6.01
N ALA A 132 -0.57 -21.51 -5.22
CA ALA A 132 0.67 -22.24 -5.47
C ALA A 132 0.61 -23.65 -4.88
N ALA A 133 0.23 -23.77 -3.60
CA ALA A 133 0.15 -25.06 -2.91
C ALA A 133 -0.78 -25.00 -1.68
N THR A 134 -0.91 -26.13 -1.01
CA THR A 134 -1.44 -26.25 0.35
C THR A 134 -0.36 -26.78 1.29
N LEU A 135 -0.37 -26.35 2.56
CA LEU A 135 0.55 -26.79 3.60
C LEU A 135 -0.22 -27.10 4.88
N SER A 136 0.04 -28.24 5.53
CA SER A 136 -0.50 -28.52 6.85
C SER A 136 0.51 -28.11 7.92
N TRP A 137 0.09 -27.31 8.90
CA TRP A 137 0.96 -26.82 9.96
C TRP A 137 0.46 -27.25 11.34
N ASN A 138 1.34 -27.83 12.15
CA ASN A 138 0.99 -28.45 13.44
C ASN A 138 1.82 -27.97 14.63
N LEU A 139 2.71 -27.00 14.43
CA LEU A 139 3.49 -26.39 15.52
C LEU A 139 2.78 -25.14 16.06
N PRO A 140 2.86 -24.86 17.38
CA PRO A 140 2.25 -23.66 17.96
C PRO A 140 2.88 -22.38 17.40
N LEU A 141 2.05 -21.38 17.10
CA LEU A 141 2.45 -20.07 16.57
C LEU A 141 2.18 -18.93 17.57
N ASP A 142 1.84 -19.29 18.81
CA ASP A 142 1.60 -18.42 19.96
C ASP A 142 2.48 -18.83 21.16
N GLY A 143 2.53 -17.97 22.19
CA GLY A 143 3.11 -18.28 23.50
C GLY A 143 4.53 -17.79 23.77
N PRO A 144 5.04 -17.98 25.01
CA PRO A 144 6.34 -17.48 25.43
C PRO A 144 7.53 -18.36 25.02
N ALA A 145 7.30 -19.65 24.72
CA ALA A 145 8.33 -20.59 24.32
C ALA A 145 8.18 -20.94 22.83
N ASP A 146 9.28 -20.88 22.08
CA ASP A 146 9.40 -21.29 20.68
C ASP A 146 8.56 -20.55 19.61
N THR A 147 7.76 -19.52 19.94
CA THR A 147 6.97 -18.76 18.94
C THR A 147 7.82 -18.25 17.78
N GLU A 148 8.86 -17.48 18.07
CA GLU A 148 9.77 -16.95 17.03
C GLU A 148 10.42 -18.09 16.23
N LYS A 149 10.78 -19.19 16.89
CA LYS A 149 11.37 -20.37 16.25
C LYS A 149 10.37 -21.06 15.31
N ASN A 150 9.12 -21.25 15.72
CA ASN A 150 8.10 -21.92 14.92
C ASN A 150 7.65 -21.05 13.75
N TRP A 151 7.59 -19.72 13.91
CA TRP A 151 7.41 -18.81 12.77
C TRP A 151 8.57 -18.87 11.78
N ASN A 152 9.82 -19.03 12.25
CA ASN A 152 10.96 -19.28 11.38
C ASN A 152 10.84 -20.61 10.63
N LEU A 153 10.44 -21.69 11.31
CA LEU A 153 10.21 -22.99 10.66
C LEU A 153 9.08 -22.92 9.63
N LEU A 154 8.01 -22.17 9.92
CA LEU A 154 6.91 -21.94 8.97
C LEU A 154 7.43 -21.23 7.71
N LEU A 155 8.20 -20.15 7.87
CA LEU A 155 8.81 -19.47 6.75
C LEU A 155 9.74 -20.38 5.94
N THR A 156 10.53 -21.24 6.59
CA THR A 156 11.37 -22.23 5.89
C THR A 156 10.52 -23.17 5.03
N ALA A 157 9.43 -23.73 5.57
CA ALA A 157 8.54 -24.61 4.82
C ALA A 157 7.86 -23.88 3.64
N LEU A 158 7.47 -22.62 3.83
CA LEU A 158 6.90 -21.79 2.77
C LEU A 158 7.93 -21.44 1.69
N ASP A 159 9.18 -21.21 2.05
CA ASP A 159 10.25 -20.92 1.10
C ASP A 159 10.61 -22.16 0.25
N GLU A 160 10.57 -23.37 0.83
CA GLU A 160 10.68 -24.62 0.08
C GLU A 160 9.58 -24.75 -0.99
N ILE A 161 8.33 -24.44 -0.63
CA ILE A 161 7.21 -24.42 -1.59
C ILE A 161 7.44 -23.36 -2.68
N ARG A 162 7.91 -22.16 -2.30
CA ARG A 162 8.26 -21.10 -3.25
C ARG A 162 9.35 -21.56 -4.23
N LEU A 163 10.38 -22.26 -3.76
CA LEU A 163 11.44 -22.82 -4.59
C LEU A 163 10.89 -23.85 -5.57
N LEU A 164 10.01 -24.75 -5.11
CA LEU A 164 9.34 -25.76 -5.93
C LEU A 164 8.39 -25.15 -6.96
N ASP A 165 7.78 -24.01 -6.64
CA ASP A 165 6.90 -23.24 -7.54
C ASP A 165 7.68 -22.36 -8.54
N GLY A 166 9.00 -22.53 -8.61
CA GLY A 166 9.87 -21.87 -9.60
C GLY A 166 10.51 -20.57 -9.13
N ASN A 167 10.39 -20.21 -7.85
CA ASN A 167 11.01 -19.02 -7.23
C ASN A 167 10.83 -17.74 -8.08
N ARG A 168 9.59 -17.49 -8.49
CA ARG A 168 9.28 -16.39 -9.39
C ARG A 168 9.62 -15.04 -8.76
N SER A 169 10.41 -14.23 -9.47
CA SER A 169 10.79 -12.87 -9.06
C SER A 169 9.73 -11.82 -9.38
N ASP A 170 8.69 -12.19 -10.11
CA ASP A 170 7.61 -11.34 -10.58
C ASP A 170 6.34 -11.48 -9.73
N VAL A 171 6.42 -12.11 -8.55
CA VAL A 171 5.26 -12.32 -7.67
C VAL A 171 5.69 -12.21 -6.22
N ILE A 172 4.69 -12.07 -5.33
CA ILE A 172 4.84 -12.27 -3.89
C ILE A 172 4.34 -13.67 -3.57
N TYR A 173 5.16 -14.50 -2.92
CA TYR A 173 4.67 -15.70 -2.27
C TYR A 173 4.08 -15.31 -0.92
N TYR A 174 2.93 -15.88 -0.56
CA TYR A 174 2.31 -15.58 0.72
C TYR A 174 1.66 -16.83 1.34
N GLY A 175 2.08 -17.17 2.56
CA GLY A 175 1.46 -18.21 3.38
C GLY A 175 0.25 -17.68 4.13
N PHE A 176 -0.94 -18.17 3.77
CA PHE A 176 -2.20 -17.75 4.39
C PHE A 176 -2.66 -18.75 5.44
N LEU A 177 -2.58 -18.34 6.70
CA LEU A 177 -3.10 -19.06 7.84
C LEU A 177 -4.61 -18.84 8.01
N PRO A 178 -5.35 -19.80 8.57
CA PRO A 178 -6.75 -19.61 8.99
C PRO A 178 -6.90 -18.43 9.96
N GLN A 179 -8.04 -17.74 9.90
CA GLN A 179 -8.28 -16.55 10.74
C GLN A 179 -8.16 -16.85 12.24
N LEU A 180 -8.57 -18.04 12.66
CA LEU A 180 -8.54 -18.46 14.06
C LEU A 180 -7.23 -19.13 14.46
N THR A 181 -6.22 -19.14 13.58
CA THR A 181 -4.91 -19.66 13.97
C THR A 181 -4.40 -18.87 15.17
N PRO A 182 -3.94 -19.57 16.23
CA PRO A 182 -3.34 -18.92 17.38
C PRO A 182 -2.06 -18.20 16.94
N ALA A 183 -2.16 -16.88 16.80
CA ALA A 183 -1.07 -15.98 16.45
C ALA A 183 -1.28 -14.73 17.29
N GLY A 184 -0.37 -14.47 18.22
CA GLY A 184 -0.60 -13.48 19.24
C GLY A 184 0.28 -13.63 20.47
N GLY A 185 0.18 -12.61 21.31
CA GLY A 185 0.92 -12.50 22.54
C GLY A 185 0.07 -12.97 23.70
N THR A 186 0.70 -13.56 24.69
CA THR A 186 0.09 -13.74 26.01
C THR A 186 0.17 -12.42 26.79
N ALA A 187 -0.36 -12.38 28.02
CA ALA A 187 -0.22 -11.19 28.87
C ALA A 187 1.26 -10.81 29.13
N ASP A 188 2.17 -11.78 29.02
CA ASP A 188 3.60 -11.68 29.30
C ASP A 188 4.50 -11.73 28.05
N HIS A 189 3.96 -12.00 26.85
CA HIS A 189 4.74 -12.11 25.61
C HIS A 189 4.12 -11.30 24.47
N LYS A 190 4.93 -10.56 23.71
CA LYS A 190 4.44 -9.91 22.47
C LYS A 190 4.32 -10.97 21.38
N GLY A 191 3.14 -11.11 20.82
CA GLY A 191 2.87 -12.08 19.75
C GLY A 191 3.49 -11.74 18.43
N VAL A 192 3.61 -12.77 17.58
CA VAL A 192 3.87 -12.62 16.15
C VAL A 192 2.56 -12.85 15.41
N LEU A 193 2.17 -11.88 14.56
CA LEU A 193 0.93 -11.93 13.78
C LEU A 193 1.18 -12.31 12.31
N GLY A 194 2.39 -12.07 11.85
CA GLY A 194 2.88 -12.37 10.52
C GLY A 194 4.41 -12.26 10.50
N LYS A 195 4.99 -12.78 9.42
CA LYS A 195 6.43 -12.66 9.18
C LYS A 195 6.73 -12.66 7.69
N GLY A 196 7.70 -11.84 7.30
CA GLY A 196 8.05 -11.61 5.92
C GLY A 196 9.55 -11.48 5.71
N VAL A 197 9.97 -11.87 4.52
CA VAL A 197 11.33 -11.81 3.99
C VAL A 197 11.24 -11.46 2.49
N PRO A 198 12.34 -11.05 1.84
CA PRO A 198 12.35 -10.80 0.39
C PRO A 198 11.66 -11.90 -0.43
N GLY A 199 10.57 -11.54 -1.12
CA GLY A 199 9.74 -12.40 -1.96
C GLY A 199 8.72 -13.32 -1.26
N LEU A 200 8.68 -13.37 0.08
CA LEU A 200 7.80 -14.25 0.83
C LEU A 200 7.23 -13.57 2.08
N GLY A 201 5.91 -13.58 2.25
CA GLY A 201 5.22 -13.16 3.47
C GLY A 201 4.37 -14.29 4.07
N SER A 202 3.89 -14.09 5.29
CA SER A 202 2.97 -15.01 5.94
C SER A 202 2.12 -14.32 7.00
N GLY A 203 0.88 -14.76 7.16
CA GLY A 203 -0.06 -14.19 8.12
C GLY A 203 -1.43 -14.82 7.99
N ARG A 204 -2.34 -14.44 8.88
CA ARG A 204 -3.72 -14.93 8.84
C ARG A 204 -4.53 -14.22 7.77
N VAL A 205 -5.52 -14.91 7.21
CA VAL A 205 -6.54 -14.25 6.38
C VAL A 205 -7.37 -13.25 7.19
N LEU A 206 -7.93 -12.26 6.49
CA LEU A 206 -8.73 -11.16 7.02
C LEU A 206 -7.97 -10.17 7.92
N GLU A 207 -6.63 -10.29 8.00
CA GLU A 207 -5.73 -9.36 8.69
C GLU A 207 -5.04 -8.43 7.68
N GLU A 208 -5.81 -7.50 7.08
CA GLU A 208 -5.33 -6.65 5.96
C GLU A 208 -4.03 -5.89 6.30
N ARG A 209 -3.88 -5.43 7.55
CA ARG A 209 -2.68 -4.70 8.01
C ARG A 209 -1.45 -5.61 8.02
N THR A 210 -1.59 -6.83 8.50
CA THR A 210 -0.49 -7.81 8.52
C THR A 210 -0.11 -8.16 7.09
N PHE A 211 -1.11 -8.40 6.22
CA PHE A 211 -0.84 -8.71 4.83
C PHE A 211 -0.04 -7.61 4.12
N ILE A 212 -0.46 -6.35 4.19
CA ILE A 212 0.29 -5.25 3.54
C ILE A 212 1.69 -5.07 4.13
N HIS A 213 1.89 -5.29 5.43
CA HIS A 213 3.19 -5.21 6.10
C HIS A 213 4.15 -6.29 5.59
N GLU A 214 3.72 -7.56 5.63
CA GLU A 214 4.56 -8.67 5.19
C GLU A 214 4.75 -8.69 3.66
N ALA A 215 3.75 -8.22 2.89
CA ALA A 215 3.92 -7.97 1.44
C ALA A 215 4.94 -6.85 1.18
N GLY A 216 5.05 -5.87 2.07
CA GLY A 216 6.10 -4.86 2.04
C GLY A 216 7.50 -5.47 2.22
N HIS A 217 7.68 -6.36 3.21
CA HIS A 217 8.93 -7.12 3.34
C HIS A 217 9.23 -8.00 2.11
N ALA A 218 8.20 -8.60 1.52
CA ALA A 218 8.34 -9.34 0.27
C ALA A 218 8.82 -8.47 -0.90
N CYS A 219 8.53 -7.17 -0.86
CA CYS A 219 9.02 -6.14 -1.78
C CYS A 219 10.23 -5.36 -1.22
N ASP A 220 11.05 -6.01 -0.39
CA ASP A 220 12.33 -5.49 0.09
C ASP A 220 12.22 -4.19 0.95
N LEU A 221 11.04 -3.89 1.48
CA LEU A 221 10.85 -2.78 2.42
C LEU A 221 11.34 -3.15 3.82
N ALA A 222 12.04 -2.22 4.45
CA ALA A 222 12.47 -2.30 5.84
C ALA A 222 11.47 -1.57 6.76
N HIS A 223 11.56 -1.82 8.07
CA HIS A 223 10.64 -1.21 9.03
C HIS A 223 10.77 0.32 9.07
N ALA A 224 9.64 1.02 9.11
CA ALA A 224 9.61 2.45 9.40
C ALA A 224 9.72 2.70 10.92
N PRO A 225 10.34 3.81 11.38
CA PRO A 225 10.77 3.98 12.76
C PRO A 225 9.63 4.35 13.74
N CYS A 226 8.67 3.46 13.98
CA CYS A 226 7.64 3.64 15.02
C CYS A 226 7.16 2.30 15.60
N GLY A 227 7.00 2.26 16.93
CA GLY A 227 6.51 1.09 17.67
C GLY A 227 7.60 0.06 18.03
N ASP A 228 8.84 0.53 18.13
CA ASP A 228 10.02 -0.26 18.50
C ASP A 228 10.32 -1.48 17.59
N PRO A 229 10.27 -1.32 16.25
CA PRO A 229 10.75 -2.38 15.36
C PRO A 229 12.24 -2.63 15.57
N LYS A 230 12.65 -3.88 15.35
CA LYS A 230 14.07 -4.21 15.28
C LYS A 230 14.67 -3.62 14.00
N ASP A 231 15.81 -2.96 14.14
CA ASP A 231 16.61 -2.40 13.05
C ASP A 231 15.78 -1.58 12.03
N PRO A 232 15.12 -0.48 12.47
CA PRO A 232 14.37 0.37 11.56
C PRO A 232 15.25 0.94 10.45
N ASP A 233 14.64 1.22 9.29
CA ASP A 233 15.31 1.84 8.15
C ASP A 233 15.87 3.20 8.54
N LYS A 234 17.20 3.27 8.65
CA LYS A 234 17.93 4.49 9.02
C LYS A 234 17.83 5.58 7.97
N ALA A 235 17.48 5.23 6.73
CA ALA A 235 17.26 6.18 5.64
C ALA A 235 15.81 6.67 5.58
N TYR A 236 14.92 6.18 6.45
CA TYR A 236 13.54 6.67 6.51
C TYR A 236 13.54 8.15 6.91
N PRO A 237 12.92 9.04 6.10
CA PRO A 237 13.01 10.47 6.31
C PRO A 237 12.20 10.94 7.53
N THR A 238 12.71 11.96 8.21
CA THR A 238 11.92 12.73 9.17
C THR A 238 11.21 13.85 8.40
N TYR A 239 9.92 13.69 8.14
CA TYR A 239 9.12 14.69 7.41
C TYR A 239 8.85 16.00 8.21
N GLY A 240 9.64 16.29 9.24
CA GLY A 240 9.32 17.34 10.23
C GLY A 240 8.06 17.03 11.05
N MET A 241 7.63 15.77 11.07
CA MET A 241 6.42 15.28 11.71
C MET A 241 6.74 14.15 12.69
N SER A 242 5.71 13.49 13.22
CA SER A 242 5.85 12.27 14.02
C SER A 242 6.68 11.20 13.31
N SER A 243 7.31 10.33 14.11
CA SER A 243 8.08 9.20 13.58
C SER A 243 7.23 8.30 12.68
N ALA A 244 7.86 7.73 11.64
CA ALA A 244 7.19 6.97 10.59
C ALA A 244 6.01 7.70 9.90
N SER A 245 5.93 9.04 9.91
CA SER A 245 4.91 9.79 9.16
C SER A 245 4.91 9.37 7.69
N ILE A 246 3.74 9.39 7.05
CA ILE A 246 3.60 9.12 5.61
C ILE A 246 4.09 10.27 4.72
N GLY A 247 4.41 11.43 5.32
CA GLY A 247 5.02 12.59 4.67
C GLY A 247 4.08 13.47 3.85
N GLU A 248 2.94 12.93 3.39
CA GLU A 248 1.91 13.64 2.64
C GLU A 248 0.52 13.09 2.96
N PHE A 249 -0.52 13.89 2.74
CA PHE A 249 -1.90 13.44 2.82
C PHE A 249 -2.19 12.30 1.83
N GLY A 250 -2.56 11.15 2.37
CA GLY A 250 -3.08 10.01 1.59
C GLY A 250 -4.59 10.11 1.40
N LEU A 251 -5.12 9.33 0.46
CA LEU A 251 -6.56 9.20 0.23
C LEU A 251 -6.92 7.72 0.06
N ASP A 252 -7.71 7.18 0.99
CA ASP A 252 -8.31 5.86 0.86
C ASP A 252 -9.66 5.98 0.15
N ILE A 253 -9.64 5.75 -1.16
CA ILE A 253 -10.80 5.92 -2.04
C ILE A 253 -11.93 4.92 -1.76
N ARG A 254 -11.67 3.83 -1.03
CA ARG A 254 -12.71 2.85 -0.65
C ARG A 254 -13.77 3.48 0.26
N TYR A 255 -13.35 4.45 1.07
CA TYR A 255 -14.19 5.11 2.09
C TYR A 255 -14.19 6.64 1.97
N GLY A 256 -13.47 7.21 0.99
CA GLY A 256 -13.27 8.65 0.87
C GLY A 256 -12.48 9.26 2.04
N GLN A 257 -11.65 8.45 2.72
CA GLN A 257 -10.97 8.86 3.94
C GLN A 257 -9.60 9.48 3.64
N VAL A 258 -9.42 10.74 4.03
CA VAL A 258 -8.11 11.40 4.01
C VAL A 258 -7.23 10.86 5.15
N LYS A 259 -5.98 10.55 4.83
CA LYS A 259 -4.96 10.10 5.78
C LYS A 259 -4.02 11.26 6.11
N ASP A 260 -4.17 11.84 7.30
CA ASP A 260 -3.35 12.98 7.74
C ASP A 260 -1.93 12.51 8.11
N PRO A 261 -0.86 13.08 7.52
CA PRO A 261 0.52 12.66 7.79
C PRO A 261 0.99 12.98 9.23
N GLN A 262 0.27 13.82 9.97
CA GLN A 262 0.54 14.09 11.39
C GLN A 262 0.14 12.92 12.29
N THR A 263 -0.91 12.18 11.93
CA THR A 263 -1.49 11.10 12.76
C THR A 263 -1.38 9.72 12.11
N THR A 264 -1.17 9.66 10.81
CA THR A 264 -0.98 8.41 10.05
C THR A 264 0.48 8.03 9.99
N ARG A 265 0.74 6.73 10.01
CA ARG A 265 2.08 6.13 9.99
C ARG A 265 2.24 5.25 8.76
N ASP A 266 3.47 5.06 8.32
CA ASP A 266 3.77 4.11 7.26
C ASP A 266 3.38 2.69 7.69
N TYR A 267 2.82 1.91 6.78
CA TYR A 267 2.36 0.56 7.09
C TYR A 267 3.50 -0.40 7.44
N MET A 268 4.76 -0.08 7.13
CA MET A 268 5.95 -0.80 7.60
C MET A 268 6.37 -0.43 9.03
N SER A 269 5.61 0.42 9.72
CA SER A 269 5.76 0.63 11.17
C SER A 269 4.79 -0.26 11.96
N TYR A 270 5.02 -0.40 13.26
CA TYR A 270 4.08 -1.08 14.17
C TYR A 270 3.02 -0.12 14.75
N CYS A 271 3.07 1.14 14.35
CA CYS A 271 2.11 2.16 14.79
C CYS A 271 0.90 2.24 13.85
N GLY A 272 -0.19 2.83 14.35
CA GLY A 272 -1.38 3.09 13.54
C GLY A 272 -2.01 4.45 13.88
N PRO A 273 -2.98 4.92 13.06
CA PRO A 273 -3.46 4.32 11.80
C PRO A 273 -2.37 4.27 10.71
N SER A 274 -2.45 3.30 9.80
CA SER A 274 -1.42 3.04 8.79
C SER A 274 -1.84 3.36 7.35
N TRP A 275 -0.89 3.82 6.54
CA TRP A 275 -1.02 4.06 5.10
C TRP A 275 0.38 3.99 4.44
N ILE A 276 0.49 4.09 3.11
CA ILE A 276 1.79 4.16 2.45
C ILE A 276 2.44 5.54 2.63
N SER A 277 3.73 5.60 2.94
CA SER A 277 4.51 6.84 2.88
C SER A 277 4.99 7.18 1.48
N LEU A 278 5.32 8.46 1.23
CA LEU A 278 6.02 8.85 0.01
C LEU A 278 7.33 8.07 -0.18
N TYR A 279 8.03 7.76 0.92
CA TYR A 279 9.31 7.05 0.90
C TYR A 279 9.16 5.60 0.42
N HIS A 280 8.25 4.83 1.00
CA HIS A 280 8.01 3.46 0.57
C HIS A 280 7.25 3.39 -0.75
N HIS A 281 6.38 4.36 -1.05
CA HIS A 281 5.79 4.48 -2.38
C HIS A 281 6.88 4.59 -3.46
N ALA A 282 7.87 5.47 -3.27
CA ALA A 282 8.97 5.62 -4.23
C ALA A 282 9.80 4.34 -4.42
N LYS A 283 9.96 3.51 -3.38
CA LYS A 283 10.64 2.20 -3.49
C LYS A 283 9.81 1.13 -4.21
N LEU A 284 8.48 1.25 -4.17
CA LEU A 284 7.57 0.29 -4.80
C LEU A 284 7.21 0.64 -6.25
N ILE A 285 7.45 1.87 -6.70
CA ILE A 285 7.33 2.23 -8.11
C ILE A 285 8.38 1.46 -8.91
N GLU A 286 7.93 0.82 -9.98
CA GLU A 286 8.69 -0.05 -10.89
C GLU A 286 9.33 -1.29 -10.24
N HIS A 287 8.94 -1.61 -9.01
CA HIS A 287 9.48 -2.76 -8.30
C HIS A 287 9.17 -4.08 -9.05
N SER A 288 10.18 -4.92 -9.27
CA SER A 288 10.10 -6.10 -10.15
C SER A 288 8.98 -7.09 -9.82
N ARG A 289 8.62 -7.24 -8.55
CA ARG A 289 7.48 -8.09 -8.12
C ARG A 289 6.12 -7.50 -8.48
N LEU A 290 6.02 -6.17 -8.58
CA LEU A 290 4.77 -5.46 -8.89
C LEU A 290 4.66 -5.17 -10.39
N THR A 291 5.77 -4.93 -11.07
CA THR A 291 5.80 -4.69 -12.52
C THR A 291 5.67 -6.01 -13.27
N PRO A 292 4.68 -6.19 -14.17
CA PRO A 292 4.64 -7.38 -15.02
C PRO A 292 5.97 -7.51 -15.77
N PRO A 293 6.54 -8.73 -15.90
CA PRO A 293 7.69 -8.91 -16.78
C PRO A 293 7.28 -8.42 -18.17
N PRO A 294 8.20 -7.82 -18.95
CA PRO A 294 7.90 -7.41 -20.31
C PRO A 294 7.30 -8.60 -21.05
N ASP A 295 6.04 -8.47 -21.45
CA ASP A 295 5.31 -9.51 -22.16
C ASP A 295 6.17 -10.00 -23.32
N THR A 296 6.44 -11.30 -23.39
CA THR A 296 7.14 -11.90 -24.53
C THR A 296 6.24 -12.01 -25.78
N GLY A 297 5.13 -11.26 -25.85
CA GLY A 297 4.16 -11.40 -26.93
C GLY A 297 3.15 -10.26 -27.13
N VAL A 298 3.16 -9.20 -26.32
CA VAL A 298 2.40 -7.97 -26.60
C VAL A 298 3.43 -6.92 -27.01
N PRO A 299 3.30 -6.25 -28.17
CA PRO A 299 4.28 -5.25 -28.58
C PRO A 299 4.21 -4.06 -27.64
N THR A 300 5.01 -4.08 -26.58
CA THR A 300 5.35 -2.87 -25.83
C THR A 300 6.17 -2.01 -26.78
N ARG A 301 5.60 -0.87 -27.18
CA ARG A 301 6.40 0.21 -27.80
C ARG A 301 7.28 0.79 -26.70
N HIS A 302 8.37 0.10 -26.36
CA HIS A 302 9.48 0.71 -25.64
C HIS A 302 9.98 1.88 -26.48
N ARG A 303 9.70 3.10 -26.02
CA ARG A 303 10.37 4.28 -26.56
C ARG A 303 11.48 4.66 -25.58
N THR A 304 12.69 4.61 -26.11
CA THR A 304 13.89 5.19 -25.51
C THR A 304 13.69 6.71 -25.39
N ASP A 305 13.69 7.25 -24.17
CA ASP A 305 13.81 8.70 -23.94
C ASP A 305 15.23 9.01 -23.38
N PRO A 306 15.85 10.15 -23.76
CA PRO A 306 17.20 10.52 -23.33
C PRO A 306 17.21 11.14 -21.91
N PRO A 307 18.39 11.27 -21.26
CA PRO A 307 18.46 11.66 -19.86
C PRO A 307 18.24 13.16 -19.67
N GLY A 308 17.34 13.50 -18.74
CA GLY A 308 17.35 14.77 -18.02
C GLY A 308 16.11 15.65 -18.19
N LEU A 309 15.33 15.78 -17.10
CA LEU A 309 14.91 17.04 -16.43
C LEU A 309 13.53 16.91 -15.77
N GLY A 310 13.49 17.09 -14.45
CA GLY A 310 12.33 17.63 -13.73
C GLY A 310 11.58 16.64 -12.84
N ARG A 311 11.46 17.00 -11.55
CA ARG A 311 10.70 16.32 -10.48
C ARG A 311 9.46 15.57 -10.99
N GLU A 312 9.55 14.24 -10.94
CA GLU A 312 8.50 13.31 -11.31
C GLU A 312 7.48 13.18 -10.17
N VAL A 313 6.20 13.34 -10.50
CA VAL A 313 5.08 12.96 -9.63
C VAL A 313 4.25 11.97 -10.44
N GLY A 314 4.49 10.67 -10.23
CA GLY A 314 3.64 9.62 -10.77
C GLY A 314 2.28 9.66 -10.06
N LEU A 315 1.22 9.96 -10.80
CA LEU A 315 -0.15 9.78 -10.31
C LEU A 315 -0.60 8.35 -10.64
N VAL A 316 -0.81 7.54 -9.60
CA VAL A 316 -1.58 6.28 -9.72
C VAL A 316 -3.07 6.64 -9.65
N ALA A 317 -3.89 5.99 -10.48
CA ALA A 317 -5.33 6.16 -10.53
C ALA A 317 -5.94 6.06 -9.11
N GLY A 318 -6.60 7.13 -8.67
CA GLY A 318 -7.12 7.28 -7.30
C GLY A 318 -6.76 8.59 -6.60
N THR A 319 -5.93 9.44 -7.22
CA THR A 319 -5.55 10.74 -6.63
C THR A 319 -6.43 11.88 -7.16
N SER A 320 -7.14 12.54 -6.26
CA SER A 320 -7.80 13.83 -6.53
C SER A 320 -6.75 14.93 -6.68
N VAL A 321 -6.74 15.60 -7.83
CA VAL A 321 -5.82 16.73 -8.08
C VAL A 321 -6.39 18.00 -7.44
N GLY A 322 -5.87 18.38 -6.27
CA GLY A 322 -6.00 19.73 -5.75
C GLY A 322 -4.97 20.65 -6.41
N ALA A 323 -5.41 21.76 -7.00
CA ALA A 323 -4.53 22.72 -7.66
C ALA A 323 -3.77 23.58 -6.63
N THR A 324 -2.53 23.20 -6.28
CA THR A 324 -1.66 24.05 -5.44
C THR A 324 -0.80 24.99 -6.30
N ARG A 325 -0.71 26.25 -5.87
CA ARG A 325 -0.03 27.37 -6.54
C ARG A 325 1.50 27.17 -6.52
N VAL A 326 2.17 27.29 -7.68
CA VAL A 326 3.62 27.52 -7.75
C VAL A 326 3.86 29.01 -7.47
N SER A 327 4.59 29.33 -6.40
CA SER A 327 5.06 30.70 -6.13
C SER A 327 6.16 31.04 -7.14
N SER A 328 5.95 32.10 -7.92
CA SER A 328 7.01 32.69 -8.74
C SER A 328 8.01 33.39 -7.82
N ALA A 329 9.27 32.94 -7.84
CA ALA A 329 10.37 33.70 -7.27
C ALA A 329 10.44 35.09 -7.92
N ALA A 330 10.42 36.13 -7.11
CA ALA A 330 10.63 37.50 -7.56
C ALA A 330 12.10 37.69 -7.98
N ASP A 331 12.30 38.19 -9.19
CA ASP A 331 13.58 38.67 -9.70
C ASP A 331 13.88 40.06 -9.09
N PRO A 332 14.94 40.24 -8.28
CA PRO A 332 15.26 41.52 -7.68
C PRO A 332 16.14 42.33 -8.64
N GLY A 333 15.53 43.02 -9.61
CA GLY A 333 16.34 43.93 -10.43
C GLY A 333 15.67 44.53 -11.65
N ARG A 334 14.91 45.62 -11.45
CA ARG A 334 14.90 46.78 -12.36
C ARG A 334 14.11 47.94 -11.75
N ARG A 335 14.86 48.96 -11.32
CA ARG A 335 14.34 50.32 -11.12
C ARG A 335 14.10 50.92 -12.50
N CYS A 336 12.90 51.46 -12.74
CA CYS A 336 12.70 52.50 -13.73
C CYS A 336 12.22 53.76 -13.00
N ALA A 337 12.96 54.84 -13.25
CA ALA A 337 12.72 56.17 -12.72
C ALA A 337 11.40 56.75 -13.23
N ARG A 338 10.64 57.39 -12.34
CA ARG A 338 10.49 58.85 -12.23
C ARG A 338 9.93 59.19 -10.85
#